data_AF-A0A961K0X4-F1
#
_entry.id   AF-A0A961K0X4-F1
#
_cell.length_a   1.000
_cell.length_b   1.000
_cell.length_c   1.000
_cell.angle_alpha   90.00
_cell.angle_beta   90.00
_cell.angle_gamma   90.00
#
_symmetry.space_group_name_H-M   'P 1'
#
loop_
_entity.id
_entity.type
_entity.pdbx_description
1 polymer ?
#
loop_
_entity_poly.entity_id
_entity_poly.type
_entity_poly.pdbx_seq_one_letter_code
_entity_poly.pdbx_strand_id
1 'polypeptide(L)'
;MSRFIASDRQRRSGPSLARLVISAGGLLAFLAFPALAQNGTGPVPDHAEARNYGGGWDCALGFRVKGGECIAVEIPENAYATGRSYGSGWECQRGYEEAGDTSCKAIPVPEHAFLQSSGYDWQCERGYWQDRETCVPIVLPDNAYLTDDTAGSGWACARGFTAMAGTCEPIAVPENGYLTNADYGDKWACERGFFEIDGRCDPVALPENAYLDPASYGPGWRCERGFEPIDNACIRIDLPANAHLDQSGNRWRCDPSFQLANGECSPER
;
A
#
# COMPACT_ATOMS: atom_id res chain seq x y z
N MET A 1 4.78 -44.12 31.57
CA MET A 1 5.21 -42.92 32.34
C MET A 1 5.42 -41.83 31.29
N SER A 2 4.61 -40.79 31.11
CA SER A 2 3.87 -39.95 32.05
C SER A 2 2.54 -39.49 31.46
N ARG A 3 1.63 -39.06 32.34
CA ARG A 3 0.22 -38.70 32.09
C ARG A 3 0.09 -37.31 31.46
N PHE A 4 -0.77 -37.18 30.46
CA PHE A 4 -1.39 -35.92 30.03
C PHE A 4 -2.56 -35.59 30.97
N ILE A 5 -2.61 -34.37 31.50
CA ILE A 5 -3.74 -33.83 32.28
C ILE A 5 -4.57 -32.95 31.32
N ALA A 6 -5.79 -33.38 31.05
CA ALA A 6 -6.82 -32.60 30.36
C ALA A 6 -7.51 -31.66 31.36
N SER A 7 -7.61 -30.38 31.01
CA SER A 7 -8.37 -29.38 31.78
C SER A 7 -9.78 -29.27 31.19
N ASP A 8 -10.77 -29.75 31.95
CA ASP A 8 -12.19 -29.69 31.63
C ASP A 8 -12.78 -28.31 31.97
N ARG A 9 -13.53 -27.72 31.03
CA ARG A 9 -14.09 -26.36 31.10
C ARG A 9 -15.56 -26.48 31.52
N GLN A 10 -15.84 -26.37 32.82
CA GLN A 10 -17.21 -26.42 33.33
C GLN A 10 -18.01 -25.17 32.95
N ARG A 11 -19.00 -25.35 32.07
CA ARG A 11 -20.19 -24.49 31.97
C ARG A 11 -21.13 -24.81 33.14
N ARG A 12 -21.58 -23.79 33.88
CA ARG A 12 -22.76 -23.88 34.74
C ARG A 12 -23.74 -22.76 34.38
N SER A 13 -24.89 -23.20 33.89
CA SER A 13 -26.11 -22.41 33.73
C SER A 13 -26.96 -22.55 35.00
N GLY A 14 -27.62 -21.47 35.43
CA GLY A 14 -28.65 -21.49 36.47
C GLY A 14 -29.39 -20.14 36.57
N PRO A 15 -30.67 -20.10 36.97
CA PRO A 15 -31.68 -19.28 36.29
C PRO A 15 -32.30 -18.13 37.11
N SER A 16 -32.86 -17.17 36.36
CA SER A 16 -34.05 -16.32 36.61
C SER A 16 -34.70 -16.29 38.01
N LEU A 17 -34.89 -15.09 38.58
CA LEU A 17 -36.22 -14.51 38.88
C LEU A 17 -36.15 -13.12 39.56
N ALA A 18 -37.22 -12.38 39.32
CA ALA A 18 -37.81 -11.29 40.12
C ALA A 18 -37.24 -9.87 40.01
N ARG A 19 -38.03 -9.07 39.30
CA ARG A 19 -38.11 -7.61 39.31
C ARG A 19 -38.28 -7.07 40.75
N LEU A 20 -37.54 -6.03 41.08
CA LEU A 20 -38.02 -5.00 41.99
C LEU A 20 -37.59 -3.63 41.46
N VAL A 21 -38.59 -2.87 41.02
CA VAL A 21 -38.48 -1.47 40.61
C VAL A 21 -38.56 -0.65 41.90
N ILE A 22 -37.49 0.07 42.25
CA ILE A 22 -37.56 1.18 43.20
C ILE A 22 -36.98 2.39 42.48
N SER A 23 -37.90 3.19 41.94
CA SER A 23 -37.67 4.51 41.38
C SER A 23 -37.33 5.49 42.51
N ALA A 24 -36.06 5.85 42.63
CA ALA A 24 -35.62 7.03 43.37
C ALA A 24 -35.04 8.03 42.36
N GLY A 25 -35.88 8.98 41.93
CA GLY A 25 -35.46 10.10 41.08
C GLY A 25 -34.55 11.04 41.86
N GLY A 26 -33.24 10.81 41.76
CA GLY A 26 -32.23 11.80 42.14
C GLY A 26 -31.93 12.70 40.94
N LEU A 27 -32.33 13.97 41.01
CA LEU A 27 -31.84 15.00 40.09
C LEU A 27 -30.32 15.15 40.29
N LEU A 28 -29.53 14.51 39.43
CA LEU A 28 -28.13 14.87 39.21
C LEU A 28 -28.11 16.17 38.40
N ALA A 29 -28.06 17.30 39.10
CA ALA A 29 -27.74 18.58 38.49
C ALA A 29 -26.27 18.54 38.03
N PHE A 30 -26.06 18.19 36.76
CA PHE A 30 -24.79 18.47 36.08
C PHE A 30 -24.66 19.99 35.99
N LEU A 31 -24.00 20.59 36.97
CA LEU A 31 -23.41 21.92 36.80
C LEU A 31 -22.32 21.76 35.75
N ALA A 32 -22.68 21.98 34.49
CA ALA A 32 -21.73 22.29 33.44
C ALA A 32 -21.07 23.61 33.85
N PHE A 33 -19.98 23.53 34.61
CA PHE A 33 -19.04 24.63 34.67
C PHE A 33 -18.62 24.87 33.22
N PRO A 34 -18.84 26.07 32.66
CA PRO A 34 -18.28 26.38 31.36
C PRO A 34 -16.78 26.21 31.52
N ALA A 35 -16.22 25.20 30.88
CA ALA A 35 -14.79 25.11 30.67
C ALA A 35 -14.43 26.34 29.83
N LEU A 36 -13.92 27.39 30.48
CA LEU A 36 -13.36 28.54 29.78
C LEU A 36 -12.03 28.09 29.17
N ALA A 37 -12.11 27.37 28.06
CA ALA A 37 -11.02 27.30 27.11
C ALA A 37 -11.20 28.48 26.15
N GLN A 38 -10.95 29.70 26.61
CA GLN A 38 -10.92 30.86 25.72
C GLN A 38 -9.61 31.63 25.88
N ASN A 39 -8.53 31.02 25.41
CA ASN A 39 -7.34 31.78 25.05
C ASN A 39 -7.71 32.65 23.82
N GLY A 40 -7.61 33.96 23.95
CA GLY A 40 -7.75 34.89 22.83
C GLY A 40 -9.09 35.61 22.69
N THR A 41 -9.99 35.58 23.68
CA THR A 41 -11.24 36.38 23.65
C THR A 41 -11.15 37.57 24.60
N GLY A 42 -11.16 38.79 24.04
CA GLY A 42 -11.02 40.03 24.79
C GLY A 42 -10.48 41.16 23.91
N PRO A 43 -10.23 42.36 24.47
CA PRO A 43 -9.47 43.40 23.78
C PRO A 43 -8.11 42.83 23.35
N VAL A 44 -7.66 43.22 22.15
CA VAL A 44 -6.37 42.76 21.59
C VAL A 44 -5.24 43.35 22.46
N PRO A 45 -4.45 42.53 23.17
CA PRO A 45 -3.35 43.01 23.99
C PRO A 45 -2.13 43.38 23.13
N ASP A 46 -1.09 43.95 23.76
CA ASP A 46 0.18 44.22 23.08
C ASP A 46 0.79 42.92 22.53
N HIS A 47 1.47 43.03 21.39
CA HIS A 47 2.07 41.90 20.66
C HIS A 47 1.06 40.80 20.23
N ALA A 48 -0.21 41.19 20.03
CA ALA A 48 -1.24 40.34 19.46
C ALA A 48 -1.83 40.94 18.17
N GLU A 49 -2.28 40.06 17.29
CA GLU A 49 -2.97 40.39 16.04
C GLU A 49 -4.40 39.86 16.09
N ALA A 50 -5.36 40.69 15.67
CA ALA A 50 -6.76 40.29 15.60
C ALA A 50 -6.95 39.19 14.54
N ARG A 51 -7.74 38.17 14.87
CA ARG A 51 -8.06 37.11 13.90
C ARG A 51 -8.89 37.65 12.75
N ASN A 52 -8.58 37.18 11.54
CA ASN A 52 -9.34 37.53 10.34
C ASN A 52 -10.76 36.95 10.33
N TYR A 53 -11.05 35.94 11.16
CA TYR A 53 -12.35 35.30 11.29
C TYR A 53 -12.52 34.67 12.69
N GLY A 54 -13.76 34.44 13.13
CA GLY A 54 -14.06 33.68 14.35
C GLY A 54 -13.96 34.45 15.67
N GLY A 55 -13.63 35.74 15.64
CA GLY A 55 -13.48 36.57 16.84
C GLY A 55 -12.22 36.22 17.66
N GLY A 56 -11.68 37.23 18.34
CA GLY A 56 -10.49 37.08 19.18
C GLY A 56 -9.17 37.47 18.51
N TRP A 57 -8.06 37.08 19.11
CA TRP A 57 -6.71 37.45 18.72
C TRP A 57 -5.73 36.27 18.85
N ASP A 58 -4.65 36.32 18.08
CA ASP A 58 -3.50 35.43 18.19
C ASP A 58 -2.24 36.26 18.48
N CYS A 59 -1.26 35.69 19.18
CA CYS A 59 -0.02 36.40 19.42
C CYS A 59 0.76 36.59 18.12
N ALA A 60 1.43 37.75 18.00
CA ALA A 60 2.38 38.01 16.92
C ALA A 60 3.51 36.95 16.92
N LEU A 61 4.15 36.75 15.76
CA LEU A 61 5.23 35.78 15.63
C LEU A 61 6.35 36.04 16.66
N GLY A 62 6.75 35.00 17.39
CA GLY A 62 7.73 35.10 18.48
C GLY A 62 7.10 35.42 19.85
N PHE A 63 5.77 35.47 19.95
CA PHE A 63 5.05 35.63 21.21
C PHE A 63 4.07 34.47 21.43
N ARG A 64 3.75 34.20 22.70
CA ARG A 64 2.80 33.14 23.08
C ARG A 64 1.85 33.59 24.18
N VAL A 65 0.69 32.95 24.25
CA VAL A 65 -0.35 33.26 25.23
C VAL A 65 0.06 32.77 26.62
N LYS A 66 0.12 33.67 27.60
CA LYS A 66 0.23 33.33 29.02
C LYS A 66 -0.63 34.29 29.84
N GLY A 67 -1.62 33.76 30.55
CA GLY A 67 -2.47 34.57 31.43
C GLY A 67 -3.33 35.63 30.72
N GLY A 68 -3.66 35.43 29.43
CA GLY A 68 -4.42 36.41 28.64
C GLY A 68 -3.58 37.51 27.98
N GLU A 69 -2.26 37.42 28.06
CA GLU A 69 -1.30 38.33 27.42
C GLU A 69 -0.37 37.58 26.46
N CYS A 70 0.25 38.32 25.54
CA CYS A 70 1.28 37.80 24.66
C CYS A 70 2.66 38.09 25.23
N ILE A 71 3.33 37.05 25.73
CA ILE A 71 4.70 37.14 26.24
C ILE A 71 5.70 36.70 25.17
N ALA A 72 6.87 37.34 25.14
CA ALA A 72 7.94 36.98 24.23
C ALA A 72 8.41 35.53 24.48
N VAL A 73 8.62 34.79 23.40
CA VAL A 73 9.26 33.48 23.41
C VAL A 73 10.76 33.69 23.38
N GLU A 74 11.48 33.11 24.33
CA GLU A 74 12.94 33.04 24.27
C GLU A 74 13.32 32.00 23.20
N ILE A 75 13.70 32.49 22.03
CA ILE A 75 14.10 31.64 20.90
C ILE A 75 15.61 31.41 21.00
N PRO A 76 16.08 30.17 21.23
CA PRO A 76 17.51 29.89 21.32
C PRO A 76 18.21 30.05 19.96
N GLU A 77 19.54 30.03 19.98
CA GLU A 77 20.34 29.98 18.76
C GLU A 77 19.96 28.74 17.93
N ASN A 78 19.95 28.87 16.60
CA ASN A 78 19.54 27.83 15.67
C ASN A 78 18.08 27.36 15.82
N ALA A 79 17.18 28.24 16.30
CA ALA A 79 15.74 28.02 16.32
C ALA A 79 14.98 29.11 15.55
N TYR A 80 13.69 28.88 15.30
CA TYR A 80 12.75 29.84 14.75
C TYR A 80 11.41 29.78 15.49
N ALA A 81 10.68 30.90 15.52
CA ALA A 81 9.35 30.96 16.13
C ALA A 81 8.32 30.19 15.27
N THR A 82 7.49 29.35 15.91
CA THR A 82 6.45 28.58 15.20
C THR A 82 5.10 29.31 15.15
N GLY A 83 4.92 30.34 15.96
CA GLY A 83 3.62 31.01 16.12
C GLY A 83 2.56 30.15 16.82
N ARG A 84 2.94 29.01 17.39
CA ARG A 84 2.02 28.14 18.13
C ARG A 84 1.75 28.75 19.51
N SER A 85 0.47 28.75 19.91
CA SER A 85 0.01 29.25 21.21
C SER A 85 0.26 28.27 22.38
N TYR A 86 0.78 27.09 22.08
CA TYR A 86 1.09 26.02 23.03
C TYR A 86 2.48 25.44 22.75
N GLY A 87 3.06 24.75 23.74
CA GLY A 87 4.43 24.22 23.68
C GLY A 87 5.51 25.27 23.93
N SER A 88 6.71 25.01 23.41
CA SER A 88 7.88 25.90 23.49
C SER A 88 7.71 27.21 22.69
N GLY A 89 6.88 27.19 21.64
CA GLY A 89 6.66 28.35 20.75
C GLY A 89 7.79 28.56 19.72
N TRP A 90 8.77 27.66 19.69
CA TRP A 90 9.87 27.64 18.75
C TRP A 90 10.17 26.20 18.31
N GLU A 91 10.82 26.07 17.16
CA GLU A 91 11.33 24.80 16.62
C GLU A 91 12.78 25.01 16.16
N CYS A 92 13.59 23.96 16.23
CA CYS A 92 14.96 24.02 15.75
C CYS A 92 15.01 24.21 14.23
N GLN A 93 16.00 24.96 13.77
CA GLN A 93 16.30 25.09 12.35
C GLN A 93 16.71 23.74 11.77
N ARG A 94 16.57 23.61 10.45
CA ARG A 94 17.00 22.43 9.70
C ARG A 94 18.46 22.07 10.05
N GLY A 95 18.72 20.82 10.43
CA GLY A 95 20.04 20.35 10.86
C GLY A 95 20.32 20.48 12.35
N TYR A 96 19.33 20.89 13.13
CA TYR A 96 19.42 21.00 14.59
C TYR A 96 18.27 20.22 15.23
N GLU A 97 18.57 19.61 16.39
CA GLU A 97 17.63 18.89 17.23
C GLU A 97 17.51 19.57 18.60
N GLU A 98 16.36 19.40 19.24
CA GLU A 98 16.09 19.95 20.57
C GLU A 98 16.96 19.25 21.62
N ALA A 99 17.76 20.04 22.34
CA ALA A 99 18.62 19.58 23.42
C ALA A 99 18.17 20.22 24.74
N GLY A 100 17.31 19.52 25.47
CA GLY A 100 16.62 20.06 26.64
C GLY A 100 15.58 21.13 26.25
N ASP A 101 14.99 21.81 27.24
CA ASP A 101 13.82 22.67 27.01
C ASP A 101 14.16 24.06 26.41
N THR A 102 15.43 24.38 26.18
CA THR A 102 15.88 25.74 25.84
C THR A 102 17.06 25.81 24.87
N SER A 103 17.37 24.75 24.12
CA SER A 103 18.48 24.81 23.15
C SER A 103 18.30 23.90 21.95
N CYS A 104 18.94 24.29 20.84
CA CYS A 104 19.02 23.50 19.63
C CYS A 104 20.48 23.12 19.39
N LYS A 105 20.77 21.81 19.35
CA LYS A 105 22.10 21.27 19.10
C LYS A 105 22.18 20.79 17.65
N ALA A 106 23.31 21.02 17.00
CA ALA A 106 23.54 20.53 15.65
C ALA A 106 23.45 18.99 15.63
N ILE A 107 22.71 18.46 14.66
CA ILE A 107 22.62 17.02 14.40
C ILE A 107 24.00 16.56 13.91
N PRO A 108 24.65 15.59 14.58
CA PRO A 108 25.93 15.06 14.13
C PRO A 108 25.71 14.21 12.88
N VAL A 109 26.05 14.77 11.71
CA VAL A 109 26.02 14.04 10.43
C VAL A 109 27.37 13.37 10.23
N PRO A 110 27.45 12.02 10.20
CA PRO A 110 28.72 11.30 10.03
C PRO A 110 29.24 11.41 8.58
N GLU A 111 30.45 10.90 8.33
CA GLU A 111 30.99 10.75 6.98
C GLU A 111 30.08 9.82 6.14
N HIS A 112 29.94 10.11 4.84
CA HIS A 112 29.04 9.41 3.92
C HIS A 112 27.55 9.48 4.31
N ALA A 113 27.13 10.56 4.95
CA ALA A 113 25.74 10.83 5.29
C ALA A 113 25.31 12.24 4.90
N PHE A 114 24.00 12.42 4.77
CA PHE A 114 23.38 13.71 4.51
C PHE A 114 22.07 13.88 5.28
N LEU A 115 21.68 15.12 5.56
CA LEU A 115 20.39 15.43 6.20
C LEU A 115 19.24 15.06 5.27
N GLN A 116 18.27 14.31 5.79
CA GLN A 116 17.03 13.97 5.11
C GLN A 116 16.25 15.23 4.73
N SER A 117 15.26 15.10 3.84
CA SER A 117 14.41 16.24 3.43
C SER A 117 13.70 16.91 4.63
N SER A 118 13.31 16.13 5.64
CA SER A 118 12.76 16.61 6.91
C SER A 118 13.71 17.57 7.63
N GLY A 119 15.03 17.32 7.53
CA GLY A 119 16.07 18.10 8.16
C GLY A 119 16.28 17.84 9.64
N TYR A 120 15.54 16.89 10.21
CA TYR A 120 15.61 16.51 11.63
C TYR A 120 16.24 15.15 11.85
N ASP A 121 16.71 14.52 10.77
CA ASP A 121 17.42 13.26 10.79
C ASP A 121 18.36 13.19 9.58
N TRP A 122 19.27 12.24 9.58
CA TRP A 122 20.20 11.99 8.48
C TRP A 122 19.98 10.60 7.89
N GLN A 123 20.53 10.39 6.70
CA GLN A 123 20.58 9.08 6.06
C GLN A 123 21.93 8.91 5.37
N CYS A 124 22.35 7.66 5.20
CA CYS A 124 23.57 7.36 4.47
C CYS A 124 23.44 7.72 2.99
N GLU A 125 24.56 8.12 2.39
CA GLU A 125 24.74 8.21 0.95
C GLU A 125 24.52 6.84 0.30
N ARG A 126 24.09 6.85 -0.96
CA ARG A 126 23.93 5.61 -1.74
C ARG A 126 25.25 4.83 -1.77
N GLY A 127 25.20 3.55 -1.44
CA GLY A 127 26.39 2.71 -1.31
C GLY A 127 26.86 2.52 0.14
N TYR A 128 26.16 3.10 1.10
CA TYR A 128 26.44 2.94 2.52
C TYR A 128 25.15 2.55 3.26
N TRP A 129 25.29 1.74 4.30
CA TRP A 129 24.20 1.40 5.21
C TRP A 129 24.50 1.89 6.62
N GLN A 130 23.44 2.17 7.38
CA GLN A 130 23.56 2.75 8.71
C GLN A 130 23.93 1.67 9.74
N ASP A 131 25.16 1.71 10.25
CA ASP A 131 25.56 1.00 11.46
C ASP A 131 25.65 1.98 12.63
N ARG A 132 24.58 2.01 13.43
CA ARG A 132 24.39 2.94 14.56
C ARG A 132 24.50 4.40 14.13
N GLU A 133 25.58 5.08 14.54
CA GLU A 133 25.85 6.49 14.30
C GLU A 133 26.83 6.71 13.13
N THR A 134 27.05 5.68 12.31
CA THR A 134 28.00 5.72 11.19
C THR A 134 27.42 5.12 9.93
N CYS A 135 27.96 5.53 8.79
CA CYS A 135 27.66 4.94 7.49
C CYS A 135 28.81 4.05 7.06
N VAL A 136 28.53 2.77 6.88
CA VAL A 136 29.52 1.77 6.48
C VAL A 136 29.29 1.33 5.03
N PRO A 137 30.35 1.13 4.23
CA PRO A 137 30.20 0.75 2.83
C PRO A 137 29.41 -0.54 2.65
N ILE A 138 28.50 -0.55 1.69
CA ILE A 138 27.80 -1.76 1.24
C ILE A 138 28.75 -2.56 0.36
N VAL A 139 29.04 -3.78 0.79
CA VAL A 139 29.76 -4.76 -0.05
C VAL A 139 28.74 -5.42 -0.97
N LEU A 140 28.83 -5.11 -2.27
CA LEU A 140 27.98 -5.75 -3.27
C LEU A 140 28.44 -7.18 -3.52
N PRO A 141 27.56 -8.19 -3.43
CA PRO A 141 27.85 -9.51 -3.97
C PRO A 141 27.89 -9.47 -5.51
N ASP A 142 28.46 -10.52 -6.11
CA ASP A 142 28.44 -10.69 -7.56
C ASP A 142 27.01 -10.65 -8.10
N ASN A 143 26.82 -10.03 -9.27
CA ASN A 143 25.50 -9.84 -9.90
C ASN A 143 24.51 -8.99 -9.09
N ALA A 144 24.98 -8.08 -8.24
CA ALA A 144 24.15 -7.09 -7.56
C ALA A 144 24.43 -5.64 -8.01
N TYR A 145 23.48 -4.75 -7.75
CA TYR A 145 23.62 -3.31 -7.94
C TYR A 145 22.99 -2.54 -6.77
N LEU A 146 23.51 -1.34 -6.49
CA LEU A 146 22.98 -0.48 -5.42
C LEU A 146 21.58 0.03 -5.74
N THR A 147 20.70 0.05 -4.76
CA THR A 147 19.37 0.66 -4.81
C THR A 147 19.33 1.90 -3.92
N ASP A 148 18.27 2.69 -4.06
CA ASP A 148 17.98 3.82 -3.16
C ASP A 148 17.12 3.38 -1.94
N ASP A 149 16.98 2.06 -1.73
CA ASP A 149 16.21 1.50 -0.61
C ASP A 149 17.02 1.59 0.68
N THR A 150 16.55 2.43 1.61
CA THR A 150 17.16 2.66 2.92
C THR A 150 16.64 1.73 4.01
N ALA A 151 15.55 0.99 3.78
CA ALA A 151 14.95 0.09 4.75
C ALA A 151 15.43 -1.36 4.58
N GLY A 152 15.91 -1.71 3.39
CA GLY A 152 16.44 -3.04 3.04
C GLY A 152 17.97 -3.13 3.07
N SER A 153 18.50 -3.98 2.20
CA SER A 153 19.95 -4.22 2.06
C SER A 153 20.71 -3.11 1.33
N GLY A 154 20.02 -2.11 0.76
CA GLY A 154 20.62 -1.06 -0.08
C GLY A 154 21.17 -1.56 -1.42
N TRP A 155 20.84 -2.80 -1.79
CA TRP A 155 21.18 -3.39 -3.08
C TRP A 155 20.11 -4.39 -3.53
N ALA A 156 20.03 -4.62 -4.84
CA ALA A 156 19.19 -5.62 -5.46
C ALA A 156 20.01 -6.46 -6.45
N CYS A 157 19.50 -7.65 -6.75
CA CYS A 157 20.11 -8.51 -7.76
C CYS A 157 19.85 -8.01 -9.16
N ALA A 158 20.86 -8.11 -10.02
CA ALA A 158 20.75 -7.88 -11.45
C ALA A 158 19.68 -8.81 -12.05
N ARG A 159 19.13 -8.38 -13.19
CA ARG A 159 18.14 -9.17 -13.93
C ARG A 159 18.66 -10.59 -14.18
N GLY A 160 17.85 -11.59 -13.84
CA GLY A 160 18.21 -13.01 -13.95
C GLY A 160 18.80 -13.60 -12.69
N PHE A 161 18.90 -12.82 -11.60
CA PHE A 161 19.35 -13.29 -10.30
C PHE A 161 18.32 -12.97 -9.21
N THR A 162 18.34 -13.77 -8.14
CA THR A 162 17.48 -13.59 -6.96
C THR A 162 18.32 -13.58 -5.69
N ALA A 163 17.87 -12.80 -4.70
CA ALA A 163 18.60 -12.67 -3.44
C ALA A 163 18.40 -13.92 -2.58
N MET A 164 19.49 -14.58 -2.23
CA MET A 164 19.51 -15.75 -1.35
C MET A 164 20.72 -15.68 -0.41
N ALA A 165 20.46 -15.70 0.90
CA ALA A 165 21.47 -15.67 1.96
C ALA A 165 22.55 -14.56 1.79
N GLY A 166 22.16 -13.37 1.33
CA GLY A 166 23.08 -12.24 1.13
C GLY A 166 23.90 -12.30 -0.17
N THR A 167 23.55 -13.19 -1.08
CA THR A 167 24.16 -13.31 -2.42
C THR A 167 23.10 -13.26 -3.50
N CYS A 168 23.51 -13.05 -4.76
CA CYS A 168 22.63 -13.13 -5.91
C CYS A 168 22.86 -14.44 -6.65
N GLU A 169 21.88 -15.34 -6.54
CA GLU A 169 21.90 -16.64 -7.21
C GLU A 169 21.12 -16.57 -8.53
N PRO A 170 21.58 -17.24 -9.60
CA PRO A 170 20.90 -17.22 -10.88
C PRO A 170 19.51 -17.85 -10.77
N ILE A 171 18.52 -17.21 -11.39
CA ILE A 171 17.18 -17.75 -11.52
C ILE A 171 17.23 -18.88 -12.53
N ALA A 172 16.83 -20.09 -12.11
CA ALA A 172 16.66 -21.21 -13.02
C ALA A 172 15.44 -20.96 -13.93
N VAL A 173 15.70 -20.70 -15.21
CA VAL A 173 14.66 -20.57 -16.23
C VAL A 173 14.61 -21.87 -17.03
N PRO A 174 13.47 -22.57 -17.11
CA PRO A 174 13.35 -23.80 -17.87
C PRO A 174 13.42 -23.54 -19.39
N GLU A 175 13.58 -24.61 -20.18
CA GLU A 175 13.44 -24.54 -21.64
C GLU A 175 12.04 -24.00 -22.00
N ASN A 176 11.96 -23.14 -23.02
CA ASN A 176 10.76 -22.38 -23.40
C ASN A 176 10.24 -21.43 -22.30
N GLY A 177 11.08 -21.07 -21.33
CA GLY A 177 10.81 -20.03 -20.34
C GLY A 177 11.61 -18.75 -20.61
N TYR A 178 11.12 -17.62 -20.12
CA TYR A 178 11.82 -16.34 -20.17
C TYR A 178 11.69 -15.56 -18.85
N LEU A 179 12.69 -14.73 -18.53
CA LEU A 179 12.66 -13.87 -17.34
C LEU A 179 11.58 -12.79 -17.48
N THR A 180 10.75 -12.60 -16.46
CA THR A 180 9.79 -11.49 -16.41
C THR A 180 10.50 -10.20 -15.99
N ASN A 181 9.92 -9.04 -16.31
CA ASN A 181 10.36 -7.74 -15.77
C ASN A 181 9.56 -7.36 -14.52
N ALA A 182 8.96 -8.33 -13.82
CA ALA A 182 8.04 -8.06 -12.74
C ALA A 182 8.81 -7.82 -11.43
N ASP A 183 8.58 -6.66 -10.81
CA ASP A 183 9.11 -6.34 -9.48
C ASP A 183 8.55 -7.34 -8.44
N TYR A 184 7.30 -7.74 -8.62
CA TYR A 184 6.55 -8.68 -7.78
C TYR A 184 5.97 -9.84 -8.60
N GLY A 185 5.85 -11.01 -7.97
CA GLY A 185 5.35 -12.23 -8.62
C GLY A 185 6.48 -13.08 -9.21
N ASP A 186 6.11 -13.94 -10.16
CA ASP A 186 7.00 -14.94 -10.74
C ASP A 186 8.12 -14.28 -11.56
N LYS A 187 9.34 -14.73 -11.32
CA LYS A 187 10.55 -14.16 -11.92
C LYS A 187 10.80 -14.64 -13.34
N TRP A 188 10.08 -15.66 -13.78
CA TRP A 188 10.07 -16.16 -15.15
C TRP A 188 8.64 -16.57 -15.53
N ALA A 189 8.37 -16.67 -16.81
CA ALA A 189 7.11 -17.14 -17.37
C ALA A 189 7.38 -18.00 -18.61
N CYS A 190 6.42 -18.84 -18.99
CA CYS A 190 6.53 -19.63 -20.21
C CYS A 190 6.34 -18.79 -21.47
N GLU A 191 7.11 -19.11 -22.49
CA GLU A 191 6.94 -18.58 -23.84
C GLU A 191 5.53 -18.88 -24.37
N ARG A 192 5.09 -18.08 -25.34
CA ARG A 192 3.78 -18.27 -25.96
C ARG A 192 3.68 -19.67 -26.55
N GLY A 193 2.59 -20.36 -26.21
CA GLY A 193 2.38 -21.74 -26.65
C GLY A 193 2.94 -22.77 -25.67
N PHE A 194 3.30 -22.36 -24.46
CA PHE A 194 3.68 -23.26 -23.37
C PHE A 194 2.95 -22.90 -22.07
N PHE A 195 2.64 -23.90 -21.25
CA PHE A 195 2.09 -23.77 -19.91
C PHE A 195 3.08 -24.21 -18.85
N GLU A 196 3.05 -23.53 -17.70
CA GLU A 196 3.82 -23.96 -16.54
C GLU A 196 3.20 -25.20 -15.90
N ILE A 197 3.98 -26.28 -15.82
CA ILE A 197 3.65 -27.51 -15.11
C ILE A 197 4.87 -27.92 -14.30
N ASP A 198 4.75 -27.89 -12.97
CA ASP A 198 5.80 -28.27 -12.02
C ASP A 198 7.17 -27.61 -12.32
N GLY A 199 7.17 -26.31 -12.63
CA GLY A 199 8.39 -25.54 -12.92
C GLY A 199 9.02 -25.79 -14.30
N ARG A 200 8.28 -26.40 -15.23
CA ARG A 200 8.66 -26.57 -16.65
C ARG A 200 7.64 -25.92 -17.56
N CYS A 201 8.07 -25.49 -18.73
CA CYS A 201 7.19 -25.01 -19.79
C CYS A 201 6.88 -26.14 -20.78
N ASP A 202 5.65 -26.66 -20.69
CA ASP A 202 5.15 -27.71 -21.57
C ASP A 202 4.33 -27.14 -22.72
N PRO A 203 4.48 -27.68 -23.94
CA PRO A 203 3.77 -27.15 -25.10
C PRO A 203 2.25 -27.29 -24.93
N VAL A 204 1.53 -26.25 -25.34
CA VAL A 204 0.08 -26.24 -25.45
C VAL A 204 -0.32 -27.29 -26.49
N ALA A 205 -1.13 -28.25 -26.09
CA ALA A 205 -1.73 -29.21 -27.02
C ALA A 205 -2.77 -28.49 -27.88
N LEU A 206 -2.42 -28.20 -29.13
CA LEU A 206 -3.30 -27.60 -30.12
C LEU A 206 -4.16 -28.69 -30.78
N PRO A 207 -5.49 -28.70 -30.60
CA PRO A 207 -6.36 -29.58 -31.37
C PRO A 207 -6.38 -29.18 -32.85
N GLU A 208 -6.87 -30.07 -33.71
CA GLU A 208 -7.05 -29.78 -35.13
C GLU A 208 -7.97 -28.56 -35.32
N ASN A 209 -7.65 -27.67 -36.28
CA ASN A 209 -8.37 -26.42 -36.52
C ASN A 209 -8.31 -25.42 -35.34
N ALA A 210 -7.21 -25.38 -34.59
CA ALA A 210 -6.94 -24.41 -33.55
C ALA A 210 -5.61 -23.65 -33.76
N TYR A 211 -5.53 -22.44 -33.21
CA TYR A 211 -4.33 -21.62 -33.17
C TYR A 211 -4.07 -21.06 -31.76
N LEU A 212 -2.83 -20.69 -31.48
CA LEU A 212 -2.44 -20.15 -30.17
C LEU A 212 -3.15 -18.80 -29.90
N ASP A 213 -3.75 -18.69 -28.71
CA ASP A 213 -4.42 -17.48 -28.28
C ASP A 213 -3.41 -16.54 -27.61
N PRO A 214 -3.28 -15.26 -28.04
CA PRO A 214 -2.49 -14.27 -27.32
C PRO A 214 -3.07 -13.85 -25.96
N ALA A 215 -4.32 -14.23 -25.63
CA ALA A 215 -4.92 -13.88 -24.34
C ALA A 215 -4.17 -14.55 -23.17
N SER A 216 -3.92 -13.79 -22.10
CA SER A 216 -3.27 -14.28 -20.87
C SER A 216 -4.17 -15.16 -19.99
N TYR A 217 -5.38 -15.46 -20.44
CA TYR A 217 -6.39 -16.23 -19.71
C TYR A 217 -7.07 -17.23 -20.65
N GLY A 218 -7.61 -18.31 -20.09
CA GLY A 218 -8.27 -19.37 -20.86
C GLY A 218 -7.31 -20.51 -21.25
N PRO A 219 -7.68 -21.35 -22.22
CA PRO A 219 -6.97 -22.59 -22.55
C PRO A 219 -5.69 -22.39 -23.39
N GLY A 220 -5.32 -21.14 -23.71
CA GLY A 220 -4.11 -20.81 -24.47
C GLY A 220 -4.20 -21.04 -25.99
N TRP A 221 -5.36 -21.44 -26.48
CA TRP A 221 -5.67 -21.62 -27.90
C TRP A 221 -7.12 -21.21 -28.20
N ARG A 222 -7.40 -20.91 -29.46
CA ARG A 222 -8.73 -20.63 -30.01
C ARG A 222 -8.95 -21.41 -31.29
N CYS A 223 -10.19 -21.75 -31.56
CA CYS A 223 -10.55 -22.40 -32.81
C CYS A 223 -10.42 -21.44 -33.99
N GLU A 224 -10.03 -21.98 -35.14
CA GLU A 224 -10.10 -21.28 -36.41
C GLU A 224 -11.55 -20.85 -36.72
N ARG A 225 -11.69 -19.80 -37.52
CA ARG A 225 -13.02 -19.29 -37.90
C ARG A 225 -13.81 -20.38 -38.63
N GLY A 226 -15.04 -20.64 -38.18
CA GLY A 226 -15.90 -21.73 -38.68
C GLY A 226 -15.89 -22.98 -37.81
N PHE A 227 -15.14 -22.98 -36.71
CA PHE A 227 -15.11 -24.04 -35.71
C PHE A 227 -15.47 -23.48 -34.33
N GLU A 228 -16.19 -24.25 -33.52
CA GLU A 228 -16.53 -23.91 -32.13
C GLU A 228 -15.77 -24.81 -31.14
N PRO A 229 -15.34 -24.27 -29.98
CA PRO A 229 -14.68 -25.06 -28.95
C PRO A 229 -15.71 -25.92 -28.22
N ILE A 230 -15.56 -27.24 -28.32
CA ILE A 230 -16.32 -28.21 -27.54
C ILE A 230 -15.31 -29.09 -26.81
N ASP A 231 -15.36 -29.07 -25.48
CA ASP A 231 -14.36 -29.66 -24.60
C ASP A 231 -12.94 -29.21 -24.98
N ASN A 232 -12.10 -30.13 -25.45
CA ASN A 232 -10.71 -29.86 -25.84
C ASN A 232 -10.48 -30.04 -27.35
N ALA A 233 -11.50 -29.76 -28.16
CA ALA A 233 -11.47 -29.88 -29.62
C ALA A 233 -12.19 -28.71 -30.30
N CYS A 234 -11.80 -28.46 -31.56
CA CYS A 234 -12.49 -27.52 -32.43
C CYS A 234 -13.37 -28.27 -33.41
N ILE A 235 -14.68 -28.18 -33.21
CA ILE A 235 -15.67 -28.87 -34.02
C ILE A 235 -16.23 -27.91 -35.06
N ARG A 236 -16.35 -28.37 -36.30
CA ARG A 236 -16.85 -27.53 -37.39
C ARG A 236 -18.29 -27.09 -37.09
N ILE A 237 -18.55 -25.80 -37.25
CA ILE A 237 -19.90 -25.25 -37.14
C ILE A 237 -20.67 -25.61 -38.40
N ASP A 238 -21.75 -26.38 -38.22
CA ASP A 238 -22.75 -26.59 -39.26
C ASP A 238 -23.65 -25.34 -39.33
N LEU A 239 -23.32 -24.45 -40.25
CA LEU A 239 -24.02 -23.17 -40.38
C LEU A 239 -25.40 -23.38 -41.05
N PRO A 240 -26.53 -23.13 -40.35
CA PRO A 240 -27.85 -23.30 -40.94
C PRO A 240 -28.13 -22.22 -41.99
N ALA A 241 -29.17 -22.43 -42.80
CA ALA A 241 -29.61 -21.43 -43.76
C ALA A 241 -30.04 -20.13 -43.05
N ASN A 242 -29.74 -18.98 -43.66
CA ASN A 242 -30.04 -17.65 -43.12
C ASN A 242 -29.30 -17.34 -41.79
N ALA A 243 -28.06 -17.81 -41.67
CA ALA A 243 -27.16 -17.52 -40.56
C ALA A 243 -25.77 -17.12 -41.05
N HIS A 244 -25.06 -16.37 -40.21
CA HIS A 244 -23.66 -16.01 -40.42
C HIS A 244 -22.83 -16.24 -39.15
N LEU A 245 -21.53 -16.46 -39.33
CA LEU A 245 -20.59 -16.50 -38.22
C LEU A 245 -20.48 -15.12 -37.56
N ASP A 246 -20.43 -15.08 -36.24
CA ASP A 246 -20.24 -13.84 -35.48
C ASP A 246 -18.81 -13.27 -35.67
N GLN A 247 -18.53 -12.14 -35.00
CA GLN A 247 -17.22 -11.49 -35.11
C GLN A 247 -16.05 -12.38 -34.67
N SER A 248 -16.26 -13.23 -33.65
CA SER A 248 -15.23 -14.18 -33.18
C SER A 248 -14.97 -15.26 -34.21
N GLY A 249 -15.99 -15.61 -35.00
CA GLY A 249 -15.92 -16.70 -35.97
C GLY A 249 -16.10 -18.09 -35.35
N ASN A 250 -16.25 -18.19 -34.03
CA ASN A 250 -16.42 -19.45 -33.29
C ASN A 250 -17.84 -19.66 -32.77
N ARG A 251 -18.78 -18.82 -33.20
CA ARG A 251 -20.23 -18.95 -33.01
C ARG A 251 -20.94 -18.37 -34.23
N TRP A 252 -22.23 -18.60 -34.34
CA TRP A 252 -23.07 -18.05 -35.39
C TRP A 252 -24.31 -17.36 -34.83
N ARG A 253 -24.94 -16.52 -35.65
CA ARG A 253 -26.22 -15.86 -35.37
C ARG A 253 -27.07 -15.86 -36.62
N CYS A 254 -28.39 -15.76 -36.45
CA CYS A 254 -29.28 -15.57 -37.57
C CYS A 254 -29.01 -14.25 -38.29
N ASP A 255 -29.21 -14.26 -39.60
CA ASP A 255 -29.19 -13.06 -40.43
C ASP A 255 -30.29 -12.08 -39.99
N PRO A 256 -30.15 -10.78 -40.30
CA PRO A 256 -31.21 -9.81 -40.05
C PRO A 256 -32.55 -10.29 -40.62
N SER A 257 -33.64 -10.12 -39.84
CA SER A 257 -35.00 -10.60 -40.15
C SER A 257 -35.28 -12.10 -39.92
N PHE A 258 -34.32 -12.85 -39.36
CA PHE A 258 -34.53 -14.24 -38.94
C PHE A 258 -34.30 -14.41 -37.43
N GLN A 259 -35.08 -15.29 -36.80
CA GLN A 259 -34.98 -15.66 -35.40
C GLN A 259 -34.64 -17.14 -35.22
N LEU A 260 -33.90 -17.44 -34.16
CA LEU A 260 -33.53 -18.81 -33.77
C LEU A 260 -34.76 -19.57 -33.30
N ALA A 261 -35.12 -20.65 -34.00
CA ALA A 261 -36.19 -21.57 -33.64
C ALA A 261 -35.74 -23.01 -33.93
N ASN A 262 -35.76 -23.88 -32.91
CA ASN A 262 -35.39 -25.30 -33.02
C ASN A 262 -34.00 -25.57 -33.63
N GLY A 263 -33.03 -24.68 -33.43
CA GLY A 263 -31.67 -24.82 -33.99
C GLY A 263 -31.51 -24.30 -35.42
N GLU A 264 -32.56 -23.71 -36.01
CA GLU A 264 -32.55 -23.11 -37.33
C GLU A 264 -32.96 -21.62 -37.29
N CYS A 265 -32.68 -20.88 -38.37
CA CYS A 265 -33.10 -19.49 -38.53
C CYS A 265 -34.36 -19.41 -39.38
N SER A 266 -35.46 -19.02 -38.73
CA SER A 266 -36.77 -18.86 -39.37
C SER A 266 -37.17 -17.38 -39.46
N PRO A 267 -37.91 -16.96 -40.49
CA PRO A 267 -38.38 -15.57 -40.60
C PRO A 267 -39.22 -15.13 -39.40
N GLU A 268 -39.08 -13.87 -38.99
CA GLU A 268 -39.97 -13.25 -38.00
C GLU A 268 -41.41 -13.20 -38.55
N ARG A 269 -42.40 -13.64 -37.75
CA ARG A 269 -43.83 -13.47 -38.09
C ARG A 269 -44.34 -12.08 -37.74
#